data_AF-A0A8D8CB64-F1
#
_entry.id   AF-A0A8D8CB64-F1
#
_cell.length_a   1.000
_cell.length_b   1.000
_cell.length_c   1.000
_cell.angle_alpha   90.00
_cell.angle_beta   90.00
_cell.angle_gamma   90.00
#
_symmetry.space_group_name_H-M   'P 1'
#
loop_
_entity.id
_entity.type
_entity.pdbx_description
1 polymer ?
#
loop_
_entity_poly.entity_id
_entity_poly.type
_entity_poly.pdbx_seq_one_letter_code
_entity_poly.pdbx_strand_id
1 'polypeptide(L)'
;MTQGLNRTFGSQKIPIRVLRTRHVPLTFHARLCAKSRTYLYRVGVLRPEFCDDPEQIHPFTRFIPIDEHDRCYFIANKNFDPDRLKRAAALCEGYHDFRTFMAIARGNQWQQMPTYTLRRIERITVERGSSMASAFSRELADRYYEYWDIRIKARSFLYNQVIIILNVI
;
A
#
# COMPACT_ATOMS: atom_id res chain seq x y z
N MET A 1 -25.27 -1.16 18.06
CA MET A 1 -24.21 -2.17 17.81
C MET A 1 -22.84 -1.53 17.63
N THR A 2 -22.62 -0.67 16.61
CA THR A 2 -21.31 0.00 16.35
C THR A 2 -20.70 0.68 17.57
N GLN A 3 -21.47 1.54 18.25
CA GLN A 3 -20.97 2.29 19.41
C GLN A 3 -20.59 1.37 20.58
N GLY A 4 -21.37 0.31 20.82
CA GLY A 4 -21.09 -0.67 21.86
C GLY A 4 -19.75 -1.38 21.62
N LEU A 5 -19.51 -1.87 20.40
CA LEU A 5 -18.24 -2.50 20.03
C LEU A 5 -17.05 -1.55 20.20
N ASN A 6 -17.19 -0.29 19.74
CA ASN A 6 -16.13 0.71 19.88
C ASN A 6 -15.85 1.06 21.34
N ARG A 7 -16.87 1.07 22.22
CA ARG A 7 -16.66 1.25 23.67
C ARG A 7 -15.86 0.10 24.26
N THR A 8 -16.20 -1.15 23.91
CA THR A 8 -15.46 -2.33 24.37
C THR A 8 -14.01 -2.34 23.89
N PHE A 9 -13.76 -2.05 22.61
CA PHE A 9 -12.40 -1.95 22.09
C PHE A 9 -11.61 -0.83 22.78
N GLY A 10 -12.26 0.30 23.06
CA GLY A 10 -11.67 1.39 23.84
C GLY A 10 -11.30 0.96 25.27
N SER A 11 -12.21 0.30 26.00
CA SER A 11 -11.93 -0.16 27.37
C SER A 11 -10.82 -1.19 27.45
N GLN A 12 -10.67 -2.01 26.40
CA GLN A 12 -9.62 -3.03 26.30
C GLN A 12 -8.33 -2.52 25.65
N LYS A 13 -8.26 -1.22 25.30
CA LYS A 13 -7.11 -0.60 24.62
C LYS A 13 -6.72 -1.30 23.30
N ILE A 14 -7.71 -1.84 22.58
CA ILE A 14 -7.52 -2.45 21.27
C ILE A 14 -7.55 -1.35 20.20
N PRO A 15 -6.51 -1.20 19.35
CA PRO A 15 -6.44 -0.13 18.35
C PRO A 15 -7.29 -0.43 17.10
N ILE A 16 -8.55 -0.83 17.29
CA ILE A 16 -9.50 -1.17 16.23
C ILE A 16 -10.76 -0.32 16.39
N ARG A 17 -11.27 0.20 15.27
CA ARG A 17 -12.53 0.97 15.22
C ARG A 17 -13.48 0.38 14.19
N VAL A 18 -14.69 0.04 14.61
CA VAL A 18 -15.80 -0.31 13.73
C VAL A 18 -16.35 0.97 13.11
N LEU A 19 -16.27 1.08 11.79
CA LEU A 19 -16.78 2.24 11.05
C LEU A 19 -18.30 2.17 10.84
N ARG A 20 -18.84 0.98 10.56
CA ARG A 20 -20.27 0.78 10.28
C ARG A 20 -20.69 -0.66 10.53
N THR A 21 -21.95 -0.84 10.97
CA THR A 21 -22.64 -2.14 10.98
C THR A 21 -23.83 -2.09 10.03
N ARG A 22 -24.09 -3.19 9.31
CA ARG A 22 -25.26 -3.33 8.42
C ARG A 22 -25.86 -4.72 8.59
N HIS A 23 -27.19 -4.81 8.58
CA HIS A 23 -27.87 -6.08 8.45
C HIS A 23 -27.77 -6.59 7.02
N VAL A 24 -27.52 -7.88 6.84
CA VAL A 24 -27.31 -8.51 5.53
C VAL A 24 -28.11 -9.81 5.45
N PRO A 25 -28.48 -10.29 4.25
CA PRO A 25 -29.13 -11.59 4.10
C PRO A 25 -28.25 -12.73 4.63
N LEU A 26 -28.88 -13.84 5.04
CA LEU A 26 -28.17 -15.05 5.49
C LEU A 26 -27.26 -15.67 4.41
N THR A 27 -27.53 -15.37 3.14
CA THR A 27 -26.72 -15.81 1.99
C THR A 27 -25.45 -14.98 1.76
N PHE A 28 -25.25 -13.89 2.50
CA PHE A 28 -24.10 -13.01 2.31
C PHE A 28 -22.83 -13.62 2.91
N HIS A 29 -21.75 -13.64 2.11
CA HIS A 29 -20.41 -14.04 2.56
C HIS A 29 -19.38 -12.96 2.23
N ALA A 30 -18.83 -12.28 3.24
CA ALA A 30 -17.91 -11.14 3.05
C ALA A 30 -16.73 -11.43 2.10
N ARG A 31 -16.11 -12.61 2.24
CA ARG A 31 -15.01 -13.04 1.34
C ARG A 31 -15.44 -13.40 -0.09
N LEU A 32 -16.47 -14.23 -0.26
CA LEU A 32 -16.85 -14.81 -1.56
C LEU A 32 -17.68 -13.83 -2.40
N CYS A 33 -18.47 -12.98 -1.75
CA CYS A 33 -19.26 -11.94 -2.41
C CYS A 33 -18.44 -10.70 -2.80
N ALA A 34 -17.23 -10.53 -2.25
CA ALA A 34 -16.34 -9.42 -2.61
C ALA A 34 -15.99 -9.47 -4.10
N LYS A 35 -16.26 -8.37 -4.80
CA LYS A 35 -16.01 -8.26 -6.25
C LYS A 35 -14.55 -7.94 -6.57
N SER A 36 -13.94 -7.08 -5.75
CA SER A 36 -12.54 -6.70 -5.84
C SER A 36 -12.03 -6.20 -4.50
N ARG A 37 -10.71 -6.04 -4.43
CA ARG A 37 -9.97 -5.42 -3.35
C ARG A 37 -9.07 -4.37 -3.97
N THR A 38 -8.93 -3.24 -3.29
CA THR A 38 -8.03 -2.17 -3.68
C THR A 38 -7.04 -1.92 -2.56
N TYR A 39 -5.75 -1.93 -2.88
CA TYR A 39 -4.68 -1.56 -1.97
C TYR A 39 -4.14 -0.20 -2.37
N LEU A 40 -3.82 0.62 -1.38
CA LEU A 40 -3.11 1.89 -1.55
C LEU A 40 -1.73 1.71 -0.93
N TYR A 41 -0.70 1.97 -1.72
CA TYR A 41 0.67 2.12 -1.25
C TYR A 41 1.10 3.56 -1.43
N ARG A 42 1.74 4.13 -0.43
CA ARG A 42 2.15 5.54 -0.42
C ARG A 42 3.66 5.61 -0.38
N VAL A 43 4.25 6.39 -1.27
CA VAL A 43 5.69 6.60 -1.36
C VAL A 43 5.99 8.07 -1.16
N GLY A 44 6.84 8.38 -0.19
CA GLY A 44 7.41 9.71 0.03
C GLY A 44 8.80 9.76 -0.60
N VAL A 45 8.95 10.50 -1.69
CA VAL A 45 10.21 10.64 -2.41
C VAL A 45 10.88 11.92 -1.96
N LEU A 46 12.08 11.82 -1.39
CA LEU A 46 12.86 12.99 -1.00
C LEU A 46 13.07 13.87 -2.22
N ARG A 47 12.79 15.16 -2.10
CA ARG A 47 12.96 16.08 -3.22
C ARG A 47 14.42 16.11 -3.69
N PRO A 48 14.68 16.28 -5.00
CA PRO A 48 16.03 16.29 -5.56
C PRO A 48 16.98 17.28 -4.87
N GLU A 49 16.47 18.43 -4.45
CA GLU A 49 17.25 19.48 -3.74
C GLU A 49 17.88 19.00 -2.44
N PHE A 50 17.31 17.99 -1.77
CA PHE A 50 17.80 17.44 -0.51
C PHE A 50 18.51 16.10 -0.69
N CYS A 51 18.58 15.56 -1.91
CA CYS A 51 19.24 14.27 -2.15
C CYS A 51 20.76 14.32 -2.01
N ASP A 52 21.36 15.52 -1.99
CA ASP A 52 22.80 15.71 -1.76
C ASP A 52 23.11 16.17 -0.31
N ASP A 53 22.09 16.39 0.52
CA ASP A 53 22.25 16.78 1.92
C ASP A 53 22.59 15.55 2.78
N PRO A 54 23.76 15.48 3.45
CA PRO A 54 24.15 14.37 4.29
C PRO A 54 23.15 14.04 5.41
N GLU A 55 22.45 15.05 5.93
CA GLU A 55 21.44 14.84 6.99
C GLU A 55 20.15 14.22 6.44
N GLN A 56 19.80 14.49 5.18
CA GLN A 56 18.55 13.99 4.56
C GLN A 56 18.73 12.74 3.69
N ILE A 57 19.95 12.46 3.20
CA ILE A 57 20.19 11.29 2.36
C ILE A 57 20.22 9.99 3.18
N HIS A 58 20.73 10.04 4.42
CA HIS A 58 20.94 8.83 5.21
C HIS A 58 19.63 8.36 5.88
N PRO A 59 19.24 7.07 5.76
CA PRO A 59 17.97 6.59 6.29
C PRO A 59 17.75 6.79 7.80
N PHE A 60 18.83 6.87 8.58
CA PHE A 60 18.78 7.05 10.03
C PHE A 60 18.76 8.51 10.49
N THR A 61 19.14 9.46 9.63
CA THR A 61 19.19 10.89 9.99
C THR A 61 18.06 11.68 9.33
N ARG A 62 17.56 11.20 8.19
CA ARG A 62 16.51 11.89 7.43
C ARG A 62 15.24 12.06 8.24
N PHE A 63 14.61 13.22 8.06
CA PHE A 63 13.33 13.49 8.69
C PHE A 63 12.25 12.54 8.16
N ILE A 64 11.56 11.80 9.04
CA ILE A 64 10.37 11.02 8.70
C ILE A 64 9.27 11.40 9.68
N PRO A 65 8.08 11.86 9.22
CA PRO A 65 6.97 12.14 10.12
C PRO A 65 6.59 10.87 10.91
N ILE A 66 6.61 10.94 12.24
CA ILE A 66 6.33 9.78 13.10
C ILE A 66 4.93 9.19 12.85
N ASP A 67 3.96 10.05 12.52
CA ASP A 67 2.58 9.66 12.19
C ASP A 67 2.47 8.83 10.89
N GLU A 68 3.48 8.91 10.02
CA GLU A 68 3.51 8.26 8.71
C GLU A 68 4.58 7.16 8.59
N HIS A 69 5.45 6.96 9.58
CA HIS A 69 6.57 6.00 9.54
C HIS A 69 6.15 4.59 9.09
N ASP A 70 5.02 4.08 9.57
CA ASP A 70 4.49 2.75 9.21
C ASP A 70 3.35 2.80 8.18
N ARG A 71 3.13 3.96 7.56
CA ARG A 71 2.00 4.21 6.64
C ARG A 71 2.44 4.72 5.26
N CYS A 72 3.71 5.08 5.11
CA CYS A 72 4.31 5.59 3.88
C CYS A 72 5.74 5.04 3.77
N TYR A 73 6.15 4.69 2.55
CA TYR A 73 7.51 4.25 2.28
C TYR A 73 8.37 5.42 1.82
N PHE A 74 9.39 5.76 2.59
CA PHE A 74 10.25 6.92 2.31
C PHE A 74 11.52 6.50 1.58
N ILE A 75 11.78 7.13 0.42
CA ILE A 75 12.97 6.86 -0.40
C ILE A 75 13.72 8.15 -0.72
N ALA A 76 15.04 8.05 -0.81
CA ALA A 76 15.91 9.11 -1.34
C ALA A 76 16.46 8.63 -2.68
N ASN A 77 15.93 9.16 -3.78
CA ASN A 77 16.37 8.81 -5.13
C ASN A 77 16.23 10.02 -6.04
N LYS A 78 17.37 10.66 -6.34
CA LYS A 78 17.46 11.85 -7.22
C LYS A 78 16.95 11.59 -8.65
N ASN A 79 16.96 10.32 -9.08
CA ASN A 79 16.56 9.90 -10.42
C ASN A 79 15.14 9.27 -10.44
N PHE A 80 14.33 9.53 -9.41
CA PHE A 80 12.96 9.03 -9.38
C PHE A 80 12.13 9.68 -10.50
N ASP A 81 11.65 8.85 -11.43
CA ASP A 81 10.81 9.27 -12.55
C ASP A 81 9.39 8.70 -12.34
N PRO A 82 8.41 9.55 -11.97
CA PRO A 82 7.04 9.11 -11.76
C PRO A 82 6.34 8.63 -13.04
N ASP A 83 6.76 9.10 -14.21
CA ASP A 83 6.20 8.66 -15.48
C ASP A 83 6.78 7.30 -15.89
N ARG A 84 8.04 7.02 -15.55
CA ARG A 84 8.60 5.66 -15.66
C ARG A 84 7.86 4.70 -14.74
N LEU A 85 7.60 5.10 -13.49
CA LEU A 85 6.82 4.30 -12.55
C LEU A 85 5.41 4.02 -13.08
N LYS A 86 4.71 5.03 -13.62
CA LYS A 86 3.40 4.85 -14.28
C LYS A 86 3.46 3.85 -15.43
N ARG A 87 4.45 3.97 -16.32
CA ARG A 87 4.63 3.05 -17.46
C ARG A 87 4.89 1.62 -16.98
N ALA A 88 5.77 1.44 -16.00
CA ALA A 88 6.08 0.13 -15.43
C ALA A 88 4.86 -0.50 -14.73
N ALA A 89 4.15 0.29 -13.92
CA ALA A 89 2.92 -0.14 -13.26
C ALA A 89 1.83 -0.59 -14.24
N ALA A 90 1.66 0.12 -15.36
CA ALA A 90 0.68 -0.23 -16.39
C ALA A 90 0.94 -1.61 -17.03
N LEU A 91 2.20 -2.08 -17.08
CA LEU A 91 2.53 -3.42 -17.61
C LEU A 91 1.95 -4.55 -16.75
N CYS A 92 1.67 -4.29 -15.48
CA CYS A 92 1.08 -5.27 -14.58
C CYS A 92 -0.45 -5.38 -14.76
N GLU A 93 -1.11 -4.46 -15.47
CA GLU A 93 -2.54 -4.54 -15.73
C GLU A 93 -2.88 -5.68 -16.68
N GLY A 94 -4.03 -6.32 -16.48
CA GLY A 94 -4.48 -7.46 -17.28
C GLY A 94 -4.24 -8.80 -16.60
N TYR A 95 -4.25 -9.86 -17.41
CA TYR A 95 -4.18 -11.24 -16.95
C TYR A 95 -2.76 -11.79 -17.13
N HIS A 96 -2.09 -12.12 -16.02
CA HIS A 96 -0.69 -12.54 -16.04
C HIS A 96 -0.44 -13.70 -15.08
N ASP A 97 0.64 -14.44 -15.33
CA ASP A 97 1.25 -15.33 -14.34
C ASP A 97 2.14 -14.51 -13.40
N PHE A 98 1.71 -14.35 -12.15
CA PHE A 98 2.43 -13.59 -11.13
C PHE A 98 3.33 -14.46 -10.24
N ARG A 99 3.84 -15.60 -10.72
CA ARG A 99 4.73 -16.49 -9.96
C ARG A 99 6.00 -15.81 -9.44
N THR A 100 6.56 -14.86 -10.20
CA THR A 100 7.71 -14.04 -9.79
C THR A 100 7.35 -13.01 -8.72
N PHE A 101 6.07 -12.65 -8.62
CA PHE A 101 5.53 -11.68 -7.68
C PHE A 101 4.73 -12.37 -6.58
N MET A 102 5.28 -13.43 -5.96
CA MET A 102 4.67 -14.04 -4.78
C MET A 102 5.72 -14.59 -3.81
N ALA A 103 5.41 -14.53 -2.52
CA ALA A 103 6.18 -15.24 -1.52
C ALA A 103 5.68 -16.68 -1.39
N ILE A 104 6.62 -17.62 -1.24
CA ILE A 104 6.32 -19.03 -0.98
C ILE A 104 5.87 -19.16 0.47
N ALA A 105 4.67 -19.69 0.68
CA ALA A 105 4.14 -19.98 2.00
C ALA A 105 4.40 -21.46 2.30
N ARG A 106 5.20 -21.73 3.34
CA ARG A 106 5.51 -23.10 3.75
C ARG A 106 4.21 -23.86 4.05
N GLY A 107 4.09 -25.08 3.52
CA GLY A 107 2.94 -25.97 3.76
C GLY A 107 1.75 -25.80 2.81
N ASN A 108 1.79 -24.87 1.84
CA ASN A 108 0.69 -24.71 0.87
C ASN A 108 0.99 -25.39 -0.47
N GLN A 109 0.59 -26.65 -0.60
CA GLN A 109 0.79 -27.48 -1.80
C GLN A 109 0.14 -26.88 -3.06
N TRP A 110 -0.95 -26.12 -2.89
CA TRP A 110 -1.66 -25.45 -3.98
C TRP A 110 -0.80 -24.41 -4.70
N GLN A 111 0.26 -23.88 -4.07
CA GLN A 111 1.18 -22.94 -4.73
C GLN A 111 1.95 -23.58 -5.89
N GLN A 112 2.03 -24.90 -5.94
CA GLN A 112 2.69 -25.64 -7.03
C GLN A 112 1.79 -25.82 -8.26
N MET A 113 0.48 -25.52 -8.15
CA MET A 113 -0.44 -25.60 -9.27
C MET A 113 -0.22 -24.43 -10.24
N PRO A 114 -0.09 -24.68 -11.57
CA PRO A 114 0.12 -23.62 -12.56
C PRO A 114 -0.97 -22.55 -12.57
N THR A 115 -2.20 -22.91 -12.24
CA THR A 115 -3.34 -21.97 -12.20
C THR A 115 -3.37 -21.11 -10.95
N TYR A 116 -2.64 -21.48 -9.89
CA TYR A 116 -2.66 -20.76 -8.63
C TYR A 116 -2.12 -19.34 -8.76
N THR A 117 -1.15 -19.13 -9.66
CA THR A 117 -0.42 -17.86 -9.82
C THR A 117 -1.06 -16.90 -10.82
N LEU A 118 -2.05 -17.36 -11.58
CA LEU A 118 -2.76 -16.53 -12.55
C LEU A 118 -3.67 -15.53 -11.85
N ARG A 119 -3.45 -14.24 -12.07
CA ARG A 119 -4.29 -13.17 -11.52
C ARG A 119 -4.62 -12.14 -12.59
N ARG A 120 -5.76 -11.48 -12.42
CA ARG A 120 -6.13 -10.31 -13.20
C ARG A 120 -6.00 -9.07 -12.34
N ILE A 121 -5.07 -8.19 -12.67
CA ILE A 121 -5.06 -6.84 -12.14
C ILE A 121 -6.03 -6.02 -12.99
N GLU A 122 -7.05 -5.44 -12.36
CA GLU A 122 -8.07 -4.65 -13.04
C GLU A 122 -7.55 -3.27 -13.40
N ARG A 123 -6.77 -2.66 -12.49
CA ARG A 123 -6.22 -1.32 -12.65
C ARG A 123 -5.08 -1.06 -11.68
N ILE A 124 -4.07 -0.34 -12.13
CA ILE A 124 -3.06 0.31 -11.30
C ILE A 124 -3.02 1.80 -11.62
N THR A 125 -3.14 2.66 -10.62
CA THR A 125 -2.94 4.11 -10.79
C THR A 125 -1.78 4.59 -9.94
N VAL A 126 -1.02 5.54 -10.48
CA VAL A 126 0.05 6.25 -9.79
C VAL A 126 -0.24 7.73 -9.92
N GLU A 127 -0.62 8.34 -8.80
CA GLU A 127 -1.11 9.71 -8.73
C GLU A 127 -0.29 10.51 -7.73
N ARG A 128 -0.17 11.83 -7.94
CA ARG A 128 0.41 12.69 -6.91
C ARG A 128 -0.45 12.62 -5.65
N GLY A 129 0.17 12.24 -4.55
CA GLY A 129 -0.43 12.24 -3.22
C GLY A 129 -0.11 13.54 -2.48
N SER A 130 -0.49 13.57 -1.21
CA SER A 130 -0.12 14.61 -0.26
C SER A 130 0.33 13.98 1.04
N SER A 131 1.06 14.71 1.90
CA SER A 131 1.32 14.24 3.25
C SER A 131 0.02 14.00 4.03
N MET A 132 -0.03 12.94 4.82
CA MET A 132 -1.06 12.71 5.84
C MET A 132 -0.51 12.97 7.26
N ALA A 133 0.65 13.62 7.37
CA ALA A 133 1.22 14.00 8.64
C ALA A 133 0.29 14.95 9.43
N SER A 134 0.44 14.92 10.75
CA SER A 134 -0.22 15.87 11.65
C SER A 134 0.21 17.31 11.36
N ALA A 135 -0.58 18.29 11.81
CA ALA A 135 -0.32 19.70 11.55
C ALA A 135 1.10 20.14 11.96
N PHE A 136 1.65 19.55 13.02
CA PHE A 136 3.00 19.85 13.52
C PHE A 136 4.13 19.42 12.57
N SER A 137 3.94 18.32 11.85
CA SER A 137 4.96 17.74 10.97
C SER A 137 4.71 18.00 9.48
N ARG A 138 3.52 18.52 9.13
CA ARG A 138 3.09 18.69 7.74
C ARG A 138 3.98 19.62 6.94
N GLU A 139 4.37 20.76 7.51
CA GLU A 139 5.20 21.72 6.79
C GLU A 139 6.56 21.13 6.40
N LEU A 140 7.22 20.42 7.33
CA LEU A 140 8.47 19.73 7.07
C LEU A 140 8.28 18.56 6.09
N ALA A 141 7.18 17.81 6.22
CA ALA A 141 6.86 16.71 5.33
C ALA A 141 6.69 17.17 3.88
N ASP A 142 5.89 18.22 3.67
CA ASP A 142 5.64 18.79 2.34
C ASP A 142 6.87 19.52 1.77
N ARG A 143 7.74 20.05 2.65
CA ARG A 143 9.03 20.62 2.29
C ARG A 143 9.98 19.56 1.75
N TYR A 144 10.16 18.45 2.46
CA TYR A 144 11.19 17.46 2.12
C TYR A 144 10.73 16.43 1.09
N TYR A 145 9.44 16.11 1.02
CA TYR A 145 8.96 14.97 0.23
C TYR A 145 7.94 15.37 -0.84
N GLU A 146 8.01 14.71 -1.98
CA GLU A 146 6.90 14.55 -2.91
C GLU A 146 6.24 13.19 -2.70
N TYR A 147 4.91 13.18 -2.59
CA TYR A 147 4.14 11.97 -2.30
C TYR A 147 3.54 11.38 -3.57
N TRP A 148 3.55 10.05 -3.65
CA TRP A 148 2.95 9.28 -4.73
C TRP A 148 2.07 8.17 -4.17
N ASP A 149 0.80 8.20 -4.58
CA ASP A 149 -0.21 7.22 -4.22
C ASP A 149 -0.33 6.19 -5.34
N ILE A 150 -0.01 4.94 -5.02
CA ILE A 150 -0.08 3.80 -5.95
C ILE A 150 -1.27 2.93 -5.54
N ARG A 151 -2.33 2.93 -6.35
CA ARG A 151 -3.55 2.16 -6.09
C ARG A 151 -3.61 0.95 -7.00
N ILE A 152 -3.66 -0.24 -6.43
CA ILE A 152 -3.77 -1.51 -7.17
C ILE A 152 -5.11 -2.16 -6.87
N LYS A 153 -5.91 -2.42 -7.91
CA LYS A 153 -7.23 -3.05 -7.81
C LYS A 153 -7.25 -4.39 -8.53
N ALA A 154 -7.73 -5.44 -7.85
CA ALA A 154 -7.94 -6.76 -8.43
C ALA A 154 -9.01 -7.56 -7.67
N ARG A 155 -9.51 -8.65 -8.27
CA ARG A 155 -10.39 -9.60 -7.57
C ARG A 155 -9.70 -10.31 -6.41
N SER A 156 -8.43 -10.67 -6.59
CA SER A 156 -7.63 -11.42 -5.63
C SER A 156 -6.15 -11.18 -5.86
N PHE A 157 -5.35 -11.35 -4.80
CA PHE A 157 -3.90 -11.20 -4.82
C PHE A 157 -3.24 -12.46 -4.26
N LEU A 158 -2.01 -12.76 -4.69
CA LEU A 158 -1.15 -13.77 -4.07
C LEU A 158 -0.52 -13.22 -2.79
N TYR A 159 0.04 -14.12 -1.98
CA TYR A 159 0.75 -13.73 -0.77
C TYR A 159 1.95 -12.84 -1.12
N ASN A 160 2.01 -11.66 -0.49
CA ASN A 160 2.98 -10.58 -0.75
C ASN A 160 3.03 -10.02 -2.18
N GLN A 161 2.06 -10.33 -3.05
CA GLN A 161 2.11 -9.91 -4.46
C GLN A 161 2.26 -8.41 -4.65
N VAL A 162 1.41 -7.63 -3.98
CA VAL A 162 1.40 -6.17 -4.11
C VAL A 162 2.75 -5.59 -3.69
N ILE A 163 3.31 -6.07 -2.58
CA ILE A 163 4.61 -5.59 -2.06
C ILE A 163 5.73 -5.92 -3.06
N ILE A 164 5.76 -7.15 -3.61
CA ILE A 164 6.82 -7.55 -4.53
C ILE A 164 6.71 -6.80 -5.86
N ILE A 165 5.50 -6.57 -6.38
CA ILE A 165 5.29 -5.73 -7.57
C ILE A 165 5.90 -4.34 -7.35
N LEU A 166 5.57 -3.70 -6.22
CA LEU A 166 6.00 -2.34 -5.91
C LEU A 166 7.51 -2.19 -5.68
N ASN A 167 8.18 -3.26 -5.27
CA ASN A 167 9.64 -3.26 -5.11
C ASN A 167 10.38 -3.43 -6.46
N VAL A 168 9.69 -3.88 -7.51
CA VAL A 168 10.28 -4.17 -8.82
C VAL A 168 10.06 -3.03 -9.82
N ILE A 169 8.91 -2.34 -9.74
CA ILE A 169 8.58 -1.21 -10.62
C ILE A 169 9.27 0.08 -10.17
#